data_AF-A0A5J9SUS6-F1
#
_entry.id   AF-A0A5J9SUS6-F1
#
_cell.length_a   1.000
_cell.length_b   1.000
_cell.length_c   1.000
_cell.angle_alpha   90.00
_cell.angle_beta   90.00
_cell.angle_gamma   90.00
#
_symmetry.space_group_name_H-M   'P 1'
#
loop_
_entity.id
_entity.type
_entity.pdbx_description
1 polymer ?
#
loop_
_entity_poly.entity_id
_entity_poly.type
_entity_poly.pdbx_seq_one_letter_code
_entity_poly.pdbx_strand_id
1 'polypeptide(L)'
;MKIGPYMYRHPGQEINYDDFFPSMLWPALPLECQRKELLMKTFRIQGIPSLVAIGPDGKTLTKHVKTQLVIYGGVKACPFTDDRLEELENKMDEMAKWWPKKLKHELCRPVLLTAVTYCT
;
A
#
# COMPACT_ATOMS: atom_id res chain seq x y z
N MET A 1 6.72 11.74 0.26
CA MET A 1 5.94 10.95 1.23
C MET A 1 6.84 9.85 1.77
N LYS A 2 7.37 10.02 2.99
CA LYS A 2 8.17 8.96 3.64
C LYS A 2 7.17 7.92 4.15
N ILE A 3 7.25 6.70 3.63
CA ILE A 3 6.51 5.56 4.17
C ILE A 3 7.26 5.18 5.46
N GLY A 4 6.58 5.28 6.62
CA GLY A 4 7.16 4.87 7.90
C GLY A 4 7.59 3.40 7.87
N PRO A 5 8.45 2.96 8.81
CA PRO A 5 8.96 1.60 8.82
C PRO A 5 7.81 0.59 8.76
N TYR A 6 7.92 -0.40 7.87
CA TYR A 6 7.02 -1.55 7.86
C TYR A 6 7.12 -2.23 9.23
N MET A 7 6.07 -2.11 10.04
CA MET A 7 5.99 -2.78 11.34
C MET A 7 5.89 -4.29 11.12
N TYR A 8 7.04 -4.98 11.16
CA TYR A 8 7.07 -6.40 11.44
C TYR A 8 6.76 -6.58 12.93
N ARG A 9 5.54 -7.02 13.23
CA ARG A 9 5.12 -7.37 14.59
C ARG A 9 5.72 -8.72 14.95
N HIS A 10 6.56 -8.79 15.98
CA HIS A 10 6.88 -10.05 16.63
C HIS A 10 5.70 -10.50 17.51
N PRO A 11 5.34 -11.80 17.53
CA PRO A 11 4.27 -12.30 18.39
C PRO A 11 4.55 -11.97 19.86
N GLY A 12 3.60 -11.31 20.54
CA GLY A 12 3.71 -10.95 21.96
C GLY A 12 4.24 -9.54 22.26
N GLN A 13 4.58 -8.74 21.25
CA GLN A 13 5.03 -7.36 21.46
C GLN A 13 3.84 -6.37 21.44
N GLU A 14 3.61 -5.68 22.56
CA GLU A 14 2.70 -4.54 22.61
C GLU A 14 3.35 -3.31 21.95
N ILE A 15 2.56 -2.57 21.16
CA ILE A 15 3.01 -1.35 20.49
C ILE A 15 2.51 -0.18 21.31
N ASN A 16 3.43 0.57 21.92
CA ASN A 16 3.10 1.81 22.61
C ASN A 16 2.91 2.94 21.59
N TYR A 17 1.79 3.66 21.71
CA TYR A 17 1.49 4.83 20.89
C TYR A 17 2.57 5.91 21.03
N ASP A 18 3.04 6.17 22.25
CA ASP A 18 3.96 7.27 22.55
C ASP A 18 5.36 7.04 21.97
N ASP A 19 5.77 5.78 21.79
CA ASP A 19 7.05 5.43 21.17
C ASP A 19 7.00 5.56 19.64
N PHE A 20 5.82 5.32 19.05
CA PHE A 20 5.67 5.19 17.61
C PHE A 20 5.18 6.48 16.94
N PHE A 21 4.27 7.20 17.57
CA PHE A 21 3.68 8.41 17.01
C PHE A 21 4.71 9.50 16.66
N PRO A 22 5.77 9.76 17.47
CA PRO A 22 6.79 10.74 17.11
C PRO A 22 7.56 10.41 15.82
N SER A 23 7.62 9.13 15.43
CA SER A 23 8.28 8.71 14.17
C SER A 23 7.44 9.03 12.92
N MET A 24 6.15 9.32 13.10
CA MET A 24 5.23 9.65 12.04
C MET A 24 5.17 11.16 11.80
N LEU A 25 5.62 11.60 10.63
CA LEU A 25 5.61 13.02 10.23
C LEU A 25 4.22 13.55 9.82
N TRP A 26 3.15 12.77 10.02
CA TRP A 26 1.79 13.14 9.63
C TRP A 26 0.89 13.35 10.86
N PRO A 27 -0.12 14.23 10.76
CA PRO A 27 -1.06 14.43 11.86
C PRO A 27 -1.82 13.14 12.16
N ALA A 28 -2.01 12.83 13.44
CA ALA A 28 -2.94 11.80 13.88
C ALA A 28 -4.11 12.40 14.65
N LEU A 29 -5.22 11.66 14.64
CA LEU A 29 -6.29 11.89 15.59
C LEU A 29 -5.80 11.50 17.00
N PRO A 30 -6.25 12.22 18.05
CA PRO A 30 -6.05 11.79 19.42
C PRO A 30 -6.56 10.36 19.63
N LEU A 31 -5.91 9.61 20.52
CA LEU A 31 -6.21 8.18 20.73
C LEU A 31 -7.69 7.94 21.10
N GLU A 32 -8.23 8.78 21.97
CA GLU A 32 -9.61 8.73 22.48
C GLU A 32 -10.64 9.47 21.59
N CYS A 33 -10.33 9.66 20.30
CA CYS A 33 -11.23 10.37 19.41
C CYS A 33 -12.41 9.48 18.95
N GLN A 34 -13.64 9.83 19.34
CA GLN A 34 -14.87 9.15 18.89
C GLN A 34 -15.03 9.08 17.36
N ARG A 35 -14.38 10.00 16.62
CA ARG A 35 -14.41 10.00 15.15
C ARG A 35 -13.66 8.80 14.55
N LYS A 36 -12.78 8.13 15.30
CA LYS A 36 -12.06 6.93 14.84
C LYS A 36 -13.02 5.82 14.41
N GLU A 37 -14.02 5.52 15.23
CA GLU A 37 -15.03 4.50 14.89
C GLU A 37 -15.89 4.90 13.69
N LEU A 38 -16.27 6.18 13.63
CA LEU A 38 -17.03 6.72 12.50
C LEU A 38 -16.24 6.55 11.20
N LEU A 39 -14.97 6.93 11.17
CA LEU A 39 -14.11 6.80 10.00
C LEU A 39 -13.90 5.34 9.60
N MET A 40 -13.70 4.44 10.58
CA MET A 40 -13.60 3.00 10.30
C MET A 40 -14.87 2.48 9.61
N LYS A 41 -16.05 2.88 10.08
CA LYS A 41 -17.34 2.51 9.47
C LYS A 41 -17.52 3.14 8.09
N THR A 42 -17.29 4.44 7.96
CA THR A 42 -17.41 5.19 6.68
C THR A 42 -16.54 4.58 5.59
N PHE A 43 -15.28 4.26 5.90
CA PHE A 43 -14.37 3.68 4.92
C PHE A 43 -14.44 2.16 4.84
N ARG A 44 -15.19 1.50 5.73
CA ARG A 44 -15.32 0.04 5.84
C ARG A 44 -13.96 -0.63 6.10
N ILE A 45 -13.20 -0.07 7.02
CA ILE A 45 -11.89 -0.59 7.43
C ILE A 45 -12.10 -1.82 8.32
N GLN A 46 -11.66 -2.99 7.85
CA GLN A 46 -11.77 -4.26 8.58
C GLN A 46 -10.47 -4.66 9.31
N GLY A 47 -9.34 -4.04 8.98
CA GLY A 47 -8.04 -4.36 9.57
C GLY A 47 -6.99 -3.28 9.33
N ILE A 48 -5.86 -3.40 10.03
CA ILE A 48 -4.72 -2.50 9.91
C ILE A 48 -3.49 -3.26 9.38
N PRO A 49 -2.59 -2.62 8.60
CA PRO A 49 -2.68 -1.24 8.13
C PRO A 49 -3.62 -1.10 6.92
N SER A 50 -4.43 -0.04 6.94
CA SER A 50 -5.33 0.41 5.86
C SER A 50 -5.04 1.87 5.50
N LEU A 51 -5.16 2.24 4.22
CA LEU A 51 -4.89 3.58 3.72
C LEU A 51 -5.95 4.00 2.69
N VAL A 52 -6.49 5.19 2.86
CA VAL A 52 -7.55 5.76 1.99
C VAL A 52 -7.07 7.10 1.45
N ALA A 53 -7.24 7.32 0.15
CA ALA A 53 -6.95 8.61 -0.49
C ALA A 53 -8.24 9.42 -0.60
N ILE A 54 -8.19 10.67 -0.13
CA ILE A 54 -9.30 11.62 -0.18
C ILE A 54 -8.88 12.79 -1.07
N GLY A 55 -9.73 13.13 -2.03
CA GLY A 55 -9.52 14.23 -2.95
C GLY A 55 -9.75 15.60 -2.29
N PRO A 56 -9.37 16.69 -2.96
CA PRO A 56 -9.60 18.06 -2.47
C PRO A 56 -11.08 18.40 -2.29
N ASP A 57 -11.98 17.69 -2.97
CA ASP A 57 -13.43 17.80 -2.84
C ASP A 57 -14.01 17.00 -1.66
N GLY A 58 -13.15 16.36 -0.85
CA GLY A 58 -13.54 15.52 0.27
C GLY A 58 -14.08 14.14 -0.13
N LYS A 59 -14.07 13.80 -1.42
CA LYS A 59 -14.52 12.47 -1.89
C LYS A 59 -13.38 11.46 -1.82
N THR A 60 -13.76 10.20 -1.63
CA THR A 60 -12.79 9.10 -1.67
C THR A 60 -12.34 8.89 -3.10
N LEU A 61 -11.03 8.99 -3.37
CA LEU A 61 -10.46 8.63 -4.66
C LEU A 61 -10.35 7.11 -4.76
N THR A 62 -9.70 6.49 -3.78
CA THR A 62 -9.56 5.03 -3.75
C THR A 62 -9.25 4.51 -2.35
N LYS A 63 -9.65 3.25 -2.10
CA LYS A 63 -9.34 2.49 -0.88
C LYS A 63 -8.19 1.51 -1.08
N HIS A 64 -7.65 1.41 -2.29
CA HIS A 64 -6.58 0.47 -2.67
C HIS A 64 -5.18 1.11 -2.67
N VAL A 65 -5.05 2.29 -2.06
CA VAL A 65 -3.81 3.08 -2.03
C VAL A 65 -2.62 2.27 -1.55
N LYS A 66 -2.82 1.42 -0.53
CA LYS A 66 -1.76 0.55 -0.01
C LYS A 66 -1.19 -0.35 -1.11
N THR A 67 -2.06 -1.03 -1.86
CA THR A 67 -1.67 -1.92 -2.94
C THR A 67 -0.98 -1.13 -4.07
N GLN A 68 -1.55 0.02 -4.45
CA GLN A 68 -1.00 0.89 -5.49
C GLN A 68 0.39 1.45 -5.13
N LEU A 69 0.60 1.86 -3.87
CA LEU A 69 1.91 2.29 -3.38
C LEU A 69 2.96 1.17 -3.47
N VAL A 70 2.58 -0.06 -3.13
CA VAL A 70 3.49 -1.21 -3.20
C VAL A 70 3.84 -1.55 -4.64
N ILE A 71 2.83 -1.66 -5.52
CA ILE A 71 3.01 -2.08 -6.91
C ILE A 71 3.80 -1.04 -7.71
N TYR A 72 3.40 0.24 -7.63
CA TYR A 72 3.95 1.28 -8.51
C TYR A 72 5.16 2.00 -7.91
N GLY A 73 5.69 1.54 -6.77
CA GLY A 73 6.91 2.10 -6.17
C GLY A 73 6.70 3.47 -5.54
N GLY A 74 5.68 3.59 -4.68
CA GLY A 74 5.47 4.72 -3.80
C GLY A 74 4.85 5.93 -4.49
N VAL A 75 5.52 7.09 -4.39
CA VAL A 75 4.97 8.40 -4.80
C VAL A 75 4.58 8.48 -6.27
N LYS A 76 5.06 7.57 -7.12
CA LYS A 76 4.71 7.54 -8.54
C LYS A 76 3.20 7.34 -8.77
N ALA A 77 2.54 6.61 -7.87
CA ALA A 77 1.10 6.36 -7.92
C ALA A 77 0.24 7.60 -7.58
N CYS A 78 0.81 8.62 -6.94
CA CYS A 78 0.11 9.88 -6.64
C CYS A 78 -0.17 10.63 -7.96
N PRO A 79 -1.35 11.26 -8.16
CA PRO A 79 -2.44 11.49 -7.21
C PRO A 79 -3.50 10.36 -7.11
N PHE A 80 -3.17 9.14 -7.52
CA PHE A 80 -4.06 7.97 -7.51
C PHE A 80 -5.34 8.19 -8.35
N THR A 81 -5.20 8.97 -9.43
CA THR A 81 -6.22 9.12 -10.47
C THR A 81 -6.14 7.96 -11.45
N ASP A 82 -7.26 7.60 -12.06
CA ASP A 82 -7.33 6.49 -13.01
C ASP A 82 -6.33 6.66 -14.17
N ASP A 83 -6.28 7.86 -14.77
CA ASP A 83 -5.32 8.18 -15.84
C ASP A 83 -3.86 7.94 -15.43
N ARG A 84 -3.52 8.25 -14.17
CA ARG A 84 -2.15 8.08 -13.67
C ARG A 84 -1.82 6.62 -13.45
N LEU A 85 -2.79 5.84 -13.00
CA LEU A 85 -2.62 4.40 -12.76
C LEU A 85 -2.50 3.65 -14.09
N GLU A 86 -3.31 4.00 -15.08
CA GLU A 86 -3.24 3.48 -16.44
C GLU A 86 -1.88 3.79 -17.10
N GLU A 87 -1.36 5.02 -16.95
CA GLU A 87 -0.02 5.37 -17.42
C GLU A 87 1.07 4.47 -16.82
N LEU A 88 0.97 4.17 -15.52
CA LEU A 88 1.94 3.33 -14.81
C LEU A 88 1.83 1.87 -15.23
N GLU A 89 0.62 1.36 -15.39
CA GLU A 89 0.36 0.00 -15.87
C GLU A 89 0.91 -0.19 -17.29
N ASN A 90 0.62 0.74 -18.21
CA ASN A 90 1.16 0.73 -19.56
C ASN A 90 2.70 0.73 -19.57
N LYS A 91 3.35 1.51 -18.71
CA LYS A 91 4.82 1.49 -18.58
C LYS A 91 5.35 0.16 -18.09
N MET A 92 4.65 -0.49 -17.15
CA MET A 92 5.02 -1.81 -16.66
C MET A 92 4.86 -2.87 -17.75
N ASP A 93 3.80 -2.80 -18.55
CA ASP A 93 3.57 -3.70 -19.68
C ASP A 93 4.62 -3.53 -20.78
N GLU A 94 4.96 -2.29 -21.15
CA GLU A 94 6.04 -2.03 -22.11
C GLU A 94 7.38 -2.58 -21.61
N MET A 95 7.70 -2.42 -20.32
CA MET A 95 8.90 -3.02 -19.72
C MET A 95 8.83 -4.56 -19.72
N ALA A 96 7.65 -5.14 -19.46
CA ALA A 96 7.44 -6.58 -19.44
C ALA A 96 7.68 -7.23 -20.80
N LYS A 97 7.41 -6.52 -21.92
CA LYS A 97 7.75 -7.00 -23.27
C LYS A 97 9.23 -7.32 -23.45
N TRP A 98 10.08 -6.58 -22.75
CA TRP A 98 11.54 -6.75 -22.81
C TRP A 98 12.08 -7.75 -21.77
N TRP A 99 11.22 -8.33 -20.93
CA TRP A 99 11.67 -9.27 -19.90
C TRP A 99 12.08 -10.61 -20.52
N PRO A 100 13.26 -11.16 -20.19
CA PRO A 100 13.70 -12.43 -20.74
C PRO A 100 12.76 -13.56 -20.29
N LYS A 101 12.22 -14.31 -21.26
CA LYS A 101 11.30 -15.45 -21.03
C LYS A 101 11.89 -16.58 -20.17
N LYS A 102 13.21 -16.56 -19.96
CA LYS A 102 13.95 -17.55 -19.16
C LYS A 102 14.90 -16.81 -18.22
N LEU A 103 14.50 -16.69 -16.95
CA LEU A 103 15.37 -16.19 -15.88
C LEU A 103 15.76 -17.39 -15.00
N LYS A 104 17.03 -17.81 -15.03
CA LYS A 104 17.53 -18.79 -14.07
C LYS A 104 17.87 -18.04 -12.79
N HIS A 105 17.03 -18.12 -11.77
CA HIS A 105 17.33 -17.54 -10.46
C HIS A 105 17.97 -18.63 -9.58
N GLU A 106 19.23 -18.45 -9.20
CA GLU A 106 20.03 -19.47 -8.50
C GLU A 106 19.48 -19.84 -7.11
N LEU A 107 18.67 -18.97 -6.50
CA LEU A 107 18.01 -19.22 -5.20
C LEU A 107 16.59 -19.78 -5.31
N CYS A 108 16.04 -19.96 -6.54
CA CYS A 108 14.68 -20.45 -6.74
C CYS A 108 14.70 -21.93 -7.13
N ARG A 109 14.57 -22.83 -6.14
CA ARG A 109 14.30 -24.26 -6.36
C ARG A 109 12.94 -24.40 -7.10
N PRO A 110 12.75 -25.38 -8.02
CA PRO A 110 11.74 -25.26 -9.07
C PRO A 110 10.33 -25.49 -8.53
N VAL A 111 9.67 -24.39 -8.17
CA VAL A 111 8.23 -24.30 -8.32
C VAL A 111 8.02 -23.68 -9.68
N LEU A 112 7.35 -24.41 -10.56
CA LEU A 112 7.07 -24.02 -11.93
C LEU A 112 6.54 -22.58 -11.95
N LEU A 113 7.29 -21.69 -12.59
CA LEU A 113 6.86 -20.33 -12.93
C LEU A 113 5.81 -20.42 -14.05
N THR A 114 4.65 -21.00 -13.73
CA THR A 114 3.42 -20.73 -14.46
C THR A 114 2.77 -19.55 -13.78
N ALA A 115 2.88 -18.38 -14.43
CA ALA A 115 2.12 -17.17 -14.16
C ALA A 115 2.10 -16.71 -12.69
N VAL A 116 2.82 -15.65 -12.38
CA VAL A 116 2.49 -14.78 -11.25
C VAL A 116 1.21 -14.01 -11.60
N THR A 117 0.11 -14.73 -11.76
CA THR A 117 -1.25 -14.18 -11.70
C THR A 117 -1.72 -14.40 -10.26
N TYR A 118 -1.75 -13.30 -9.51
CA TYR A 118 -2.56 -13.09 -8.32
C TYR A 118 -2.49 -14.17 -7.22
N CYS A 119 -1.68 -13.92 -6.18
CA CYS A 119 -1.94 -14.53 -4.87
C CYS A 119 -3.06 -13.74 -4.17
N THR A 120 -4.30 -14.24 -4.27
CA THR A 120 -5.31 -14.13 -3.20
C THR A 120 -4.99 -15.07 -2.06
#